data_AF-A0A378FY88-F1
#
_entry.id   AF-A0A378FY88-F1
#
_cell.length_a   1.000
_cell.length_b   1.000
_cell.length_c   1.000
_cell.angle_alpha   90.00
_cell.angle_beta   90.00
_cell.angle_gamma   90.00
#
_symmetry.space_group_name_H-M   'P 1'
#
loop_
_entity.id
_entity.type
_entity.pdbx_description
1 polymer ?
#
loop_
_entity_poly.entity_id
_entity_poly.type
_entity_poly.pdbx_seq_one_letter_code
_entity_poly.pdbx_strand_id
1 'polypeptide(L)'
;MTEERRSTGIYAYLDIGFNSLISNIKKYKNSVGLLDNSRMKSDTQWVIDSMRVKTPGQHTQIGSLSGGNQQKVIIGRWLLTQPEILMLDEPTRGIDVGAKFEIYQLIAELAKKRQRDHYYFFRNAGTAGDYRPHSGDEQRPGRGHC
;
A
#
# COMPACT_ATOMS: atom_id res chain seq x y z
N MET A 1 1.11 -4.79 27.96
CA MET A 1 0.50 -5.39 26.75
C MET A 1 1.63 -5.82 25.85
N THR A 2 1.75 -7.13 25.64
CA THR A 2 2.92 -7.81 25.07
C THR A 2 3.11 -7.49 23.59
N GLU A 3 4.37 -7.58 23.18
CA GLU A 3 5.00 -7.33 21.87
C GLU A 3 4.33 -8.01 20.66
N GLU A 4 3.33 -8.87 20.89
CA GLU A 4 2.67 -9.79 19.95
C GLU A 4 1.63 -9.17 19.00
N ARG A 5 1.47 -7.84 18.93
CA ARG A 5 0.56 -7.21 17.93
C ARG A 5 1.26 -6.74 16.65
N ARG A 6 2.57 -7.02 16.49
CA ARG A 6 3.35 -6.63 15.29
C ARG A 6 3.28 -7.64 14.13
N SER A 7 2.61 -8.80 14.28
CA SER A 7 2.81 -9.95 13.37
C SER A 7 1.73 -10.25 12.32
N THR A 8 0.69 -9.44 12.12
CA THR A 8 -0.46 -9.90 11.30
C THR A 8 -0.37 -9.61 9.79
N GLY A 9 0.77 -9.20 9.25
CA GLY A 9 0.87 -8.90 7.81
C GLY A 9 2.22 -9.13 7.11
N ILE A 10 3.32 -9.20 7.86
CA ILE A 10 4.67 -9.40 7.31
C ILE A 10 5.18 -10.82 7.58
N TYR A 11 5.85 -11.40 6.59
CA TYR A 11 6.66 -12.60 6.77
C TYR A 11 8.10 -12.15 7.05
N ALA A 12 8.41 -11.94 8.32
CA ALA A 12 9.61 -11.24 8.77
C ALA A 12 10.94 -11.88 8.30
N TYR A 13 10.94 -13.19 8.09
CA TYR A 13 12.11 -13.96 7.63
C TYR A 13 12.23 -14.06 6.10
N LEU A 14 11.25 -13.52 5.37
CA LEU A 14 11.24 -13.52 3.91
C LEU A 14 11.55 -12.13 3.37
N ASP A 15 11.96 -12.08 2.11
CA ASP A 15 12.41 -10.85 1.47
C ASP A 15 11.25 -9.91 1.10
N ILE A 16 11.61 -8.70 0.68
CA ILE A 16 10.67 -7.71 0.17
C ILE A 16 9.91 -8.25 -1.03
N GLY A 17 10.54 -9.03 -1.91
CA GLY A 17 9.90 -9.66 -3.06
C GLY A 17 8.70 -10.52 -2.66
N PHE A 18 8.92 -11.52 -1.80
CA PHE A 18 7.85 -12.37 -1.28
C PHE A 18 6.76 -11.53 -0.60
N ASN A 19 7.17 -10.61 0.27
CA ASN A 19 6.27 -9.72 0.98
C ASN A 19 5.59 -8.67 0.10
N SER A 20 5.98 -8.48 -1.16
CA SER A 20 5.28 -7.59 -2.09
C SER A 20 4.25 -8.37 -2.91
N LEU A 21 4.54 -9.62 -3.23
CA LEU A 21 3.82 -10.36 -4.27
C LEU A 21 2.81 -11.37 -3.72
N ILE A 22 2.94 -11.80 -2.46
CA ILE A 22 2.16 -12.93 -1.91
C ILE A 22 0.65 -12.77 -2.03
N SER A 23 0.09 -11.56 -1.87
CA SER A 23 -1.37 -11.32 -2.02
C SER A 23 -1.88 -11.46 -3.45
N ASN A 24 -1.01 -11.42 -4.45
CA ASN A 24 -1.40 -11.55 -5.87
C ASN A 24 -0.52 -12.55 -6.62
N ILE A 25 0.01 -13.58 -5.93
CA ILE A 25 1.01 -14.49 -6.52
C ILE A 25 0.49 -15.21 -7.77
N LYS A 26 -0.83 -15.44 -7.84
CA LYS A 26 -1.50 -16.09 -8.98
C LYS A 26 -1.32 -15.31 -10.29
N LYS A 27 -1.18 -13.98 -10.25
CA LYS A 27 -0.95 -13.12 -11.43
C LYS A 27 0.40 -13.40 -12.12
N TYR A 28 1.35 -14.01 -11.41
CA TYR A 28 2.68 -14.31 -11.92
C TYR A 28 2.83 -15.75 -12.42
N LYS A 29 1.76 -16.55 -12.40
CA LYS A 29 1.78 -17.88 -13.01
C LYS A 29 1.56 -17.77 -14.52
N ASN A 30 2.40 -18.44 -15.30
CA ASN A 30 2.19 -18.61 -16.74
C ASN A 30 1.21 -19.76 -17.04
N SER A 31 0.92 -20.01 -18.31
CA SER A 31 -0.03 -21.05 -18.77
C SER A 31 0.35 -22.47 -18.35
N VAL A 32 1.64 -22.74 -18.11
CA VAL A 32 2.16 -24.04 -17.64
C VAL A 32 2.30 -24.10 -16.11
N GLY A 33 1.89 -23.05 -15.41
CA GLY A 33 1.86 -22.99 -13.94
C GLY A 33 3.17 -22.60 -13.26
N LEU A 34 4.20 -22.19 -14.01
CA LEU A 34 5.47 -21.69 -13.49
C LEU A 34 5.40 -20.19 -13.19
N LEU A 35 6.24 -19.71 -12.28
CA LEU A 35 6.31 -18.30 -11.91
C LEU A 35 7.20 -17.49 -12.88
N ASP A 36 6.71 -16.32 -13.29
CA ASP A 36 7.43 -15.36 -14.11
C ASP A 36 8.32 -14.44 -13.24
N ASN A 37 9.58 -14.84 -13.09
CA ASN A 37 10.58 -14.11 -12.32
C ASN A 37 10.82 -12.68 -12.83
N SER A 38 10.70 -12.43 -14.13
CA SER A 38 10.93 -11.11 -14.71
C SER A 38 9.83 -10.15 -14.28
N ARG A 39 8.57 -10.59 -14.39
CA ARG A 39 7.41 -9.82 -13.94
C ARG A 39 7.41 -9.62 -12.43
N MET A 40 7.78 -10.65 -11.66
CA MET A 40 7.91 -10.55 -10.20
C MET A 40 8.96 -9.51 -9.78
N LYS A 41 10.13 -9.50 -10.44
CA LYS A 41 11.19 -8.52 -10.20
C LYS A 41 10.74 -7.10 -10.54
N SER A 42 10.02 -6.95 -11.66
CA SER A 42 9.47 -5.66 -12.09
C SER A 42 8.42 -5.11 -11.11
N ASP A 43 7.42 -5.91 -10.74
CA ASP A 43 6.34 -5.48 -9.83
C ASP A 43 6.88 -5.24 -8.40
N THR A 44 7.90 -5.98 -7.96
CA THR A 44 8.60 -5.70 -6.69
C THR A 44 9.38 -4.38 -6.76
N GLN A 45 10.08 -4.11 -7.86
CA GLN A 45 10.78 -2.83 -8.03
C GLN A 45 9.78 -1.66 -8.02
N TRP A 46 8.64 -1.84 -8.69
CA TRP A 46 7.57 -0.85 -8.70
C TRP A 46 7.08 -0.53 -7.28
N VAL A 47 6.96 -1.53 -6.40
CA VAL A 47 6.60 -1.32 -4.98
C VAL A 47 7.68 -0.49 -4.27
N ILE A 48 8.95 -0.85 -4.42
CA ILE A 48 10.06 -0.12 -3.80
C ILE A 48 10.07 1.34 -4.22
N ASP A 49 9.92 1.60 -5.52
CA ASP A 49 10.00 2.94 -6.08
C ASP A 49 8.76 3.77 -5.73
N SER A 50 7.56 3.21 -5.95
CA SER A 50 6.29 3.92 -5.73
C SER A 50 6.06 4.24 -4.26
N MET A 51 6.49 3.35 -3.36
CA MET A 51 6.34 3.52 -1.92
C MET A 51 7.59 4.14 -1.27
N ARG A 52 8.62 4.48 -2.06
CA ARG A 52 9.89 5.04 -1.60
C ARG A 52 10.49 4.23 -0.43
N VAL A 53 10.55 2.91 -0.61
CA VAL A 53 11.09 1.98 0.40
C VAL A 53 12.60 2.15 0.45
N LYS A 54 13.13 2.47 1.62
CA LYS A 54 14.57 2.50 1.86
C LYS A 54 15.07 1.08 2.10
N THR A 55 15.77 0.53 1.13
CA THR A 55 16.29 -0.84 1.16
C THR A 55 17.56 -0.98 0.30
N PRO A 56 18.52 -1.85 0.67
CA PRO A 56 19.61 -2.24 -0.21
C PRO A 56 19.14 -2.92 -1.51
N GLY A 57 17.96 -3.54 -1.51
CA GLY A 57 17.40 -4.20 -2.70
C GLY A 57 16.24 -5.15 -2.39
N GLN A 58 15.69 -5.77 -3.44
CA GLN A 58 14.48 -6.62 -3.38
C GLN A 58 14.63 -7.88 -2.52
N HIS A 59 15.86 -8.40 -2.42
CA HIS A 59 16.17 -9.61 -1.63
C HIS A 59 16.47 -9.30 -0.16
N THR A 60 16.35 -8.04 0.26
CA THR A 60 16.51 -7.67 1.67
C THR A 60 15.37 -8.30 2.47
N GLN A 61 15.71 -8.96 3.58
CA GLN A 61 14.73 -9.49 4.51
C GLN A 61 13.85 -8.36 5.07
N ILE A 62 12.53 -8.47 4.98
CA ILE A 62 11.65 -7.37 5.38
C ILE A 62 11.77 -7.03 6.88
N GLY A 63 12.06 -8.04 7.71
CA GLY A 63 12.22 -7.88 9.15
C GLY A 63 13.38 -6.96 9.56
N SER A 64 14.37 -6.75 8.68
CA SER A 64 15.49 -5.83 8.96
C SER A 64 15.19 -4.36 8.62
N LEU A 65 14.07 -4.09 7.93
CA LEU A 65 13.65 -2.72 7.62
C LEU A 65 13.03 -2.03 8.84
N SER A 66 13.07 -0.70 8.89
CA SER A 66 12.30 0.05 9.89
C SER A 66 10.80 -0.19 9.73
N GLY A 67 10.04 -0.07 10.83
CA GLY A 67 8.58 -0.29 10.80
C GLY A 67 7.85 0.54 9.74
N GLY A 68 8.28 1.78 9.48
CA GLY A 68 7.75 2.60 8.39
C GLY A 68 8.00 2.02 6.99
N ASN A 69 9.19 1.48 6.74
CA ASN A 69 9.51 0.81 5.48
C ASN A 69 8.80 -0.55 5.35
N GLN A 70 8.61 -1.27 6.45
CA GLN A 70 7.78 -2.48 6.46
C GLN A 70 6.34 -2.16 6.06
N GLN A 71 5.74 -1.10 6.64
CA GLN A 71 4.38 -0.67 6.29
C GLN A 71 4.26 -0.21 4.83
N LYS A 72 5.24 0.54 4.32
CA LYS A 72 5.31 0.92 2.90
C LYS A 72 5.24 -0.29 1.97
N VAL A 73 6.00 -1.36 2.27
CA VAL A 73 5.95 -2.62 1.48
C VAL A 73 4.56 -3.26 1.54
N ILE A 74 3.94 -3.31 2.73
CA ILE A 74 2.59 -3.88 2.89
C ILE A 74 1.53 -3.10 2.13
N ILE A 75 1.57 -1.77 2.18
CA ILE A 75 0.65 -0.94 1.39
C ILE A 75 0.88 -1.20 -0.11
N GLY A 76 2.14 -1.26 -0.55
CA GLY A 76 2.52 -1.60 -1.93
C GLY A 76 1.98 -2.96 -2.39
N ARG A 77 2.03 -3.99 -1.53
CA ARG A 77 1.44 -5.32 -1.78
C ARG A 77 -0.04 -5.21 -2.13
N TRP A 78 -0.81 -4.43 -1.37
CA TRP A 78 -2.23 -4.24 -1.63
C TRP A 78 -2.48 -3.42 -2.89
N LEU A 79 -1.63 -2.43 -3.20
CA LEU A 79 -1.77 -1.66 -4.44
C LEU A 79 -1.54 -2.53 -5.71
N LEU A 80 -0.71 -3.57 -5.61
CA LEU A 80 -0.48 -4.54 -6.69
C LEU A 80 -1.70 -5.42 -6.98
N THR A 81 -2.65 -5.55 -6.05
CA THR A 81 -3.92 -6.24 -6.30
C THR A 81 -4.89 -5.37 -7.10
N GLN A 82 -4.55 -4.10 -7.37
CA GLN A 82 -5.37 -3.12 -8.09
C GLN A 82 -6.81 -3.04 -7.51
N PRO A 83 -6.96 -2.83 -6.18
CA PRO A 83 -8.28 -2.84 -5.56
C PRO A 83 -9.10 -1.61 -5.98
N GLU A 84 -10.38 -1.79 -6.26
CA GLU A 84 -11.33 -0.67 -6.47
C GLU A 84 -11.45 0.19 -5.20
N ILE A 85 -11.45 -0.46 -4.03
CA ILE A 85 -11.52 0.20 -2.72
C ILE A 85 -10.40 -0.35 -1.82
N LEU A 86 -9.56 0.55 -1.28
CA LEU A 86 -8.56 0.21 -0.27
C LEU A 86 -8.91 0.86 1.06
N MET A 87 -9.20 0.04 2.07
CA MET A 87 -9.46 0.48 3.44
C MET A 87 -8.23 0.23 4.31
N LEU A 88 -7.78 1.28 5.01
CA LEU A 88 -6.63 1.21 5.89
C LEU A 88 -7.04 1.61 7.31
N ASP A 89 -6.99 0.66 8.24
CA ASP A 89 -7.28 0.88 9.65
C ASP A 89 -5.98 1.01 10.44
N GLU A 90 -5.74 2.19 11.00
CA GLU A 90 -4.49 2.55 11.72
C GLU A 90 -3.19 2.08 11.03
N PRO A 91 -2.97 2.35 9.72
CA PRO A 91 -1.86 1.75 8.95
C PRO A 91 -0.47 2.18 9.43
N THR A 92 -0.41 3.17 10.31
CA THR A 92 0.82 3.73 10.87
C THR A 92 0.95 3.46 12.38
N ARG A 93 0.20 2.50 12.93
CA ARG A 93 0.33 2.13 14.34
C ARG A 93 1.73 1.56 14.63
N GLY A 94 2.36 2.05 15.69
CA GLY A 94 3.64 1.53 16.17
C GLY A 94 4.88 1.96 15.38
N ILE A 95 4.77 2.95 14.48
CA ILE A 95 5.91 3.61 13.81
C ILE A 95 6.09 5.05 14.33
N ASP A 96 7.30 5.61 14.17
CA ASP A 96 7.61 6.97 14.60
C ASP A 96 6.83 8.04 13.81
N VAL A 97 6.66 9.23 14.41
CA VAL A 97 5.81 10.29 13.85
C VAL A 97 6.24 10.76 12.46
N GLY A 98 7.55 10.74 12.17
CA GLY A 98 8.08 11.14 10.86
C GLY A 98 7.68 10.15 9.78
N ALA A 99 7.83 8.85 10.05
CA ALA A 99 7.39 7.80 9.14
C ALA A 99 5.86 7.79 8.93
N LYS A 100 5.06 8.14 9.95
CA LYS A 100 3.60 8.27 9.79
C LYS A 100 3.25 9.30 8.73
N PHE A 101 3.83 10.49 8.85
CA PHE A 101 3.58 11.59 7.91
C PHE A 101 3.97 11.20 6.48
N GLU A 102 5.13 10.56 6.31
CA GLU A 102 5.59 10.10 5.00
C GLU A 102 4.61 9.11 4.35
N ILE A 103 4.09 8.16 5.11
CA ILE A 103 3.10 7.19 4.60
C ILE A 103 1.79 7.89 4.21
N TYR A 104 1.28 8.82 5.02
CA TYR A 104 0.06 9.55 4.67
C TYR A 104 0.23 10.38 3.40
N GLN A 105 1.37 11.07 3.24
CA GLN A 105 1.66 11.82 2.01
C GLN A 105 1.74 10.91 0.78
N LEU A 106 2.39 9.75 0.90
CA LEU A 106 2.47 8.77 -0.19
C LEU A 106 1.08 8.29 -0.63
N ILE A 107 0.20 7.93 0.31
CA ILE A 107 -1.12 7.43 -0.05
C ILE A 107 -1.98 8.54 -0.65
N ALA A 108 -1.86 9.77 -0.14
CA ALA A 108 -2.49 10.95 -0.71
C ALA A 108 -2.05 11.23 -2.17
N GLU A 109 -0.75 11.15 -2.44
CA GLU A 109 -0.19 11.29 -3.80
C GLU A 109 -0.73 10.18 -4.74
N LEU A 110 -0.76 8.94 -4.25
CA LEU A 110 -1.25 7.79 -5.02
C LEU A 110 -2.75 7.87 -5.31
N ALA A 111 -3.55 8.35 -4.34
CA ALA A 111 -4.97 8.60 -4.53
C ALA A 111 -5.21 9.66 -5.61
N LYS A 112 -4.42 10.75 -5.63
CA LYS A 112 -4.48 11.78 -6.67
C LYS A 112 -4.13 11.24 -8.06
N LYS A 113 -3.10 10.41 -8.16
CA LYS A 113 -2.65 9.83 -9.44
C LYS A 113 -3.67 8.86 -10.05
N ARG A 114 -4.52 8.22 -9.22
CA ARG A 114 -5.45 7.16 -9.64
C ARG A 114 -6.93 7.58 -9.67
N GLN A 115 -7.22 8.87 -9.73
CA GLN A 115 -8.55 9.50 -9.57
C GLN A 115 -9.67 9.10 -10.55
N ARG A 116 -9.53 8.06 -11.38
CA ARG A 116 -10.65 7.62 -12.23
C ARG A 116 -11.51 6.51 -11.65
N ASP A 117 -11.00 5.59 -10.81
CA ASP A 117 -11.80 4.43 -10.38
C ASP A 117 -11.46 3.87 -8.96
N HIS A 118 -10.70 4.60 -8.12
CA HIS A 118 -10.19 4.05 -6.85
C HIS A 118 -10.50 4.89 -5.61
N TYR A 119 -11.13 4.28 -4.60
CA TYR A 119 -11.47 4.92 -3.32
C TYR A 119 -10.52 4.48 -2.20
N TYR A 120 -10.05 5.44 -1.39
CA TYR A 120 -9.18 5.19 -0.24
C TYR A 120 -9.86 5.70 1.03
N PHE A 121 -10.05 4.82 2.02
CA PHE A 121 -10.64 5.17 3.32
C PHE A 121 -9.64 4.97 4.45
N PHE A 122 -9.56 5.97 5.33
CA PHE A 122 -8.65 5.98 6.50
C PHE A 122 -9.47 6.17 7.77
N ARG A 123 -9.22 5.33 8.79
CA ARG A 123 -9.79 5.50 10.13
C ARG A 123 -8.73 6.09 11.08
N ASN A 124 -9.09 7.13 11.84
CA ASN A 124 -8.27 7.87 12.82
C ASN A 124 -6.98 8.54 12.29
N ALA A 125 -7.14 9.54 11.41
CA ALA A 125 -6.09 10.53 11.12
C ALA A 125 -5.92 11.52 12.30
N GLY A 126 -5.32 11.06 13.40
CA GLY A 126 -5.01 11.90 14.56
C GLY A 126 -3.93 12.93 14.24
N THR A 127 -4.37 14.17 13.97
CA THR A 127 -3.63 15.44 13.89
C THR A 127 -2.35 15.49 13.06
N ALA A 128 -2.53 15.85 11.79
CA ALA A 128 -2.02 17.10 11.23
C ALA A 128 -2.91 17.50 10.03
N GLY A 129 -3.98 18.26 10.32
CA GLY A 129 -4.79 19.07 9.40
C GLY A 129 -5.30 18.44 8.10
N ASP A 130 -6.60 18.14 8.03
CA ASP A 130 -7.41 18.17 6.79
C ASP A 130 -6.84 17.47 5.54
N TYR A 131 -6.82 16.14 5.54
CA TYR A 131 -6.79 15.41 4.27
C TYR A 131 -8.17 14.82 3.96
N ARG A 132 -9.01 15.62 3.28
CA ARG A 132 -10.18 15.12 2.56
C ARG A 132 -9.78 14.85 1.10
N PRO A 133 -9.84 13.59 0.61
CA PRO A 133 -9.86 13.37 -0.82
C PRO A 133 -11.22 13.87 -1.32
N HIS A 134 -11.25 15.01 -2.02
CA HIS A 134 -12.41 15.38 -2.82
C HIS A 134 -12.53 14.34 -3.94
N SER A 135 -13.46 13.39 -3.79
CA SER A 135 -14.08 12.73 -4.94
C SER A 135 -14.86 13.80 -5.69
N GLY A 136 -14.46 14.05 -6.94
CA GLY A 136 -15.29 14.83 -7.86
C GLY A 136 -16.69 14.21 -7.97
N ASP A 137 -17.65 15.08 -8.28
CA ASP A 137 -19.06 14.81 -8.59
C ASP A 137 -20.04 14.69 -7.41
N GLU A 138 -20.18 15.79 -6.67
CA GLU A 138 -21.49 16.21 -6.16
C GLU A 138 -22.03 17.35 -7.01
N GLN A 139 -22.44 17.03 -8.24
CA GLN A 139 -23.29 17.86 -9.08
C GLN A 139 -24.01 16.97 -10.10
N ARG A 140 -25.06 16.27 -9.64
CA ARG A 140 -26.09 15.78 -10.58
C ARG A 140 -27.02 16.96 -10.91
N PRO A 141 -27.27 17.26 -12.19
CA PRO A 141 -28.08 18.39 -12.60
C PRO A 141 -29.55 18.15 -12.27
N GLY A 142 -30.21 19.18 -11.76
CA GLY A 142 -31.67 19.24 -11.70
C GLY A 142 -32.28 19.07 -13.08
N ARG A 143 -33.16 18.08 -13.21
CA ARG A 143 -34.24 17.96 -14.19
C ARG A 143 -35.36 17.22 -13.46
N GLY A 144 -36.62 17.63 -13.40
CA GLY A 144 -37.31 18.77 -13.98
C GLY A 144 -38.76 18.71 -13.50
N HIS A 145 -39.50 19.79 -13.71
CA HIS A 145 -40.95 19.85 -13.59
C HIS A 145 -41.65 18.69 -14.33
N CYS A 146 -42.59 18.02 -13.66
CA CYS A 146 -44.03 18.22 -13.81
C CYS A 146 -44.71 17.84 -12.48
#